data_AF-A0A8H9HXQ9-F1
#
_entry.id   AF-A0A8H9HXQ9-F1
#
_cell.length_a   1.000
_cell.length_b   1.000
_cell.length_c   1.000
_cell.angle_alpha   90.00
_cell.angle_beta   90.00
_cell.angle_gamma   90.00
#
_symmetry.space_group_name_H-M   'P 1'
#
loop_
_entity.id
_entity.type
_entity.pdbx_description
1 polymer ?
#
loop_
_entity_poly.entity_id
_entity_poly.type
_entity_poly.pdbx_seq_one_letter_code
_entity_poly.pdbx_strand_id
1 'polypeptide(L)'
;MVHEQTVRLGLGNRALARMATRVAVSSESTLQFLPEAARATAVVTGNPVRPEVLTGQGDKAIHALGLWGFDRSRPTVHVTGGAQGSQQINELVSEILPWLLGHANVVHQCGPSHEERLRERAAVLPEHLRSRYLVTGFVGPELPDVLALADVVISRSGAGTLAELTALGRAAVFIPLATSAGNEQEHNARHLADAGAAVALLGRPAPDTLQDAIGPLLTDPARRADIARRAAGHGPAGRRRPSRGRVAVGSGPLDEPSARDASTRRRRATRPAPAGQAASYLAAVFGVFGQEGTPNHFRPNEVLLEPEQGSAAPHGRWCQDGSPYWRPRPLVPM
;
A
#
# COMPACT_ATOMS: atom_id res chain seq x y z
N MET A 1 8.51 -11.51 -19.19
CA MET A 1 8.43 -10.08 -18.79
C MET A 1 9.17 -9.91 -17.47
N VAL A 2 9.83 -8.78 -17.24
CA VAL A 2 10.45 -8.42 -15.94
C VAL A 2 9.74 -7.17 -15.39
N HIS A 3 9.52 -7.08 -14.08
CA HIS A 3 9.01 -5.87 -13.42
C HIS A 3 9.93 -5.46 -12.27
N GLU A 4 10.53 -4.28 -12.39
CA GLU A 4 11.36 -3.68 -11.33
C GLU A 4 10.51 -2.74 -10.47
N GLN A 5 10.31 -3.13 -9.22
CA GLN A 5 9.39 -2.48 -8.30
C GLN A 5 10.04 -1.32 -7.53
N THR A 6 11.36 -1.22 -7.55
CA THR A 6 12.13 -0.22 -6.79
C THR A 6 12.76 0.82 -7.72
N VAL A 7 13.31 1.88 -7.13
CA VAL A 7 14.00 2.93 -7.89
C VAL A 7 15.44 2.54 -8.31
N ARG A 8 15.91 1.39 -7.84
CA ARG A 8 17.19 0.77 -8.23
C ARG A 8 16.91 -0.53 -8.95
N LEU A 9 17.84 -0.97 -9.79
CA LEU A 9 17.68 -2.25 -10.46
C LEU A 9 18.28 -3.36 -9.61
N GLY A 10 17.45 -4.26 -9.11
CA GLY A 10 17.90 -5.44 -8.37
C GLY A 10 18.76 -6.36 -9.22
N LEU A 11 19.68 -7.11 -8.61
CA LEU A 11 20.63 -7.97 -9.34
C LEU A 11 19.95 -9.04 -10.20
N GLY A 12 18.91 -9.69 -9.67
CA GLY A 12 18.12 -10.69 -10.42
C GLY A 12 17.42 -10.05 -11.62
N ASN A 13 16.73 -8.93 -11.40
CA ASN A 13 16.08 -8.18 -12.48
C ASN A 13 17.08 -7.66 -13.51
N ARG A 14 18.29 -7.25 -13.11
CA ARG A 14 19.37 -6.85 -14.02
C ARG A 14 19.80 -7.99 -14.95
N ALA A 15 19.94 -9.20 -14.42
CA ALA A 15 20.29 -10.36 -15.22
C ALA A 15 19.18 -10.70 -16.24
N LEU A 16 17.93 -10.77 -15.76
CA LEU A 16 16.78 -11.13 -16.59
C LEU A 16 16.40 -10.05 -17.61
N ALA A 17 16.62 -8.77 -17.31
CA ALA A 17 16.26 -7.65 -18.18
C ALA A 17 16.92 -7.73 -19.57
N ARG A 18 18.12 -8.32 -19.67
CA ARG A 18 18.83 -8.50 -20.94
C ARG A 18 18.12 -9.45 -21.91
N MET A 19 17.30 -10.37 -21.39
CA MET A 19 16.60 -11.40 -22.15
C MET A 19 15.09 -11.15 -22.22
N ALA A 20 14.60 -10.11 -21.55
CA ALA A 20 13.18 -9.86 -21.40
C ALA A 20 12.58 -9.19 -22.66
N THR A 21 11.46 -9.72 -23.16
CA THR A 21 10.68 -9.11 -24.24
C THR A 21 10.16 -7.71 -23.87
N ARG A 22 9.83 -7.50 -22.59
CA ARG A 22 9.40 -6.24 -22.00
C ARG A 22 9.92 -6.12 -20.57
N VAL A 23 10.33 -4.91 -20.20
CA VAL A 23 10.77 -4.54 -18.86
C VAL A 23 9.84 -3.45 -18.34
N ALA A 24 9.00 -3.77 -17.37
CA ALA A 24 8.19 -2.78 -16.68
C ALA A 24 9.01 -2.19 -15.52
N VAL A 25 8.97 -0.87 -15.32
CA VAL A 25 9.65 -0.21 -14.21
C VAL A 25 8.70 0.69 -13.41
N SER A 26 8.96 0.80 -12.11
CA SER A 26 8.17 1.60 -11.17
C SER A 26 8.34 3.11 -11.35
N SER A 27 9.50 3.58 -11.84
CA SER A 27 9.81 5.00 -12.00
C SER A 27 10.64 5.28 -13.25
N GLU A 28 10.50 6.49 -13.82
CA GLU A 28 11.38 6.99 -14.88
C GLU A 28 12.85 7.00 -14.42
N SER A 29 13.10 7.27 -13.13
CA SER A 29 14.46 7.27 -12.56
C SER A 29 15.15 5.92 -12.64
N THR A 30 14.40 4.82 -12.75
CA THR A 30 14.94 3.46 -12.85
C THR A 30 15.55 3.18 -14.24
N LEU A 31 15.08 3.89 -15.28
CA LEU A 31 15.48 3.63 -16.68
C LEU A 31 16.99 3.75 -16.90
N GLN A 32 17.65 4.67 -16.19
CA GLN A 32 19.10 4.88 -16.31
C GLN A 32 19.91 3.67 -15.80
N PHE A 33 19.36 2.90 -14.85
CA PHE A 33 20.02 1.73 -14.26
C PHE A 33 19.83 0.44 -15.07
N LEU A 34 18.96 0.47 -16.09
CA LEU A 34 18.76 -0.65 -17.01
C LEU A 34 19.98 -0.86 -17.92
N PRO A 35 20.35 -2.12 -18.21
CA PRO A 35 21.27 -2.42 -19.30
C PRO A 35 20.79 -1.77 -20.59
N GLU A 36 21.72 -1.29 -21.41
CA GLU A 36 21.40 -0.58 -22.67
C GLU A 36 20.45 -1.38 -23.56
N ALA A 37 20.73 -2.69 -23.73
CA ALA A 37 19.89 -3.62 -24.50
C ALA A 37 18.44 -3.72 -23.99
N ALA A 38 18.18 -3.43 -22.71
CA ALA A 38 16.86 -3.52 -22.10
C ALA A 38 16.09 -2.18 -22.13
N ARG A 39 16.75 -1.05 -22.44
CA ARG A 39 16.10 0.28 -22.42
C ARG A 39 15.04 0.43 -23.49
N ALA A 40 15.25 -0.16 -24.67
CA ALA A 40 14.28 -0.10 -25.78
C ALA A 40 12.98 -0.88 -25.50
N THR A 41 13.02 -1.86 -24.58
CA THR A 41 11.86 -2.67 -24.19
C THR A 41 11.24 -2.20 -22.87
N ALA A 42 11.77 -1.13 -22.29
CA ALA A 42 11.36 -0.60 -21.01
C ALA A 42 10.08 0.24 -21.11
N VAL A 43 9.15 0.03 -20.18
CA VAL A 43 7.91 0.81 -20.03
C VAL A 43 7.76 1.22 -18.58
N VAL A 44 7.51 2.50 -18.33
CA VAL A 44 7.24 3.00 -16.98
C VAL A 44 5.76 2.75 -16.66
N THR A 45 5.49 1.72 -15.88
CA THR A 45 4.12 1.31 -15.50
C THR A 45 3.75 1.79 -14.11
N GLY A 46 4.73 2.11 -13.26
CA GLY A 46 4.52 2.17 -11.82
C GLY A 46 4.44 0.77 -11.20
N ASN A 47 4.11 0.73 -9.92
CA ASN A 47 3.80 -0.50 -9.20
C ASN A 47 2.30 -0.77 -9.23
N PRO A 48 1.87 -2.04 -9.40
CA PRO A 48 0.47 -2.39 -9.30
C PRO A 48 -0.04 -2.11 -7.88
N VAL A 49 -1.26 -1.60 -7.81
CA VAL A 49 -1.96 -1.30 -6.55
C VAL A 49 -3.22 -2.14 -6.51
N ARG A 50 -3.53 -2.67 -5.32
CA ARG A 50 -4.79 -3.39 -5.07
C ARG A 50 -5.98 -2.47 -5.38
N PRO A 51 -6.91 -2.84 -6.27
CA PRO A 51 -8.02 -1.97 -6.63
C PRO A 51 -8.86 -1.52 -5.43
N GLU A 52 -9.00 -2.39 -4.43
CA GLU A 52 -9.81 -2.16 -3.24
C GLU A 52 -9.29 -0.98 -2.42
N VAL A 53 -7.95 -0.80 -2.37
CA VAL A 53 -7.28 0.31 -1.67
C VAL A 53 -7.79 1.67 -2.16
N LEU A 54 -8.13 1.79 -3.45
CA LEU A 54 -8.59 3.04 -4.06
C LEU A 54 -10.06 3.39 -3.73
N THR A 55 -10.79 2.48 -3.10
CA THR A 55 -12.24 2.60 -2.85
C THR A 55 -12.61 2.72 -1.38
N GLY A 56 -11.61 2.84 -0.49
CA GLY A 56 -11.82 2.95 0.95
C GLY A 56 -12.62 4.18 1.37
N GLN A 57 -13.30 4.06 2.50
CA GLN A 57 -14.15 5.09 3.11
C GLN A 57 -13.82 5.23 4.59
N GLY A 58 -13.36 6.41 5.02
CA GLY A 58 -12.89 6.61 6.39
C GLY A 58 -13.93 6.31 7.47
N ASP A 59 -15.20 6.66 7.23
CA ASP A 59 -16.29 6.37 8.17
C ASP A 59 -16.47 4.86 8.41
N LYS A 60 -16.27 4.02 7.39
CA LYS A 60 -16.33 2.56 7.56
C LYS A 60 -15.26 2.05 8.51
N ALA A 61 -14.04 2.62 8.48
CA ALA A 61 -13.01 2.28 9.45
C ALA A 61 -13.41 2.66 10.88
N ILE A 62 -14.07 3.81 11.07
CA ILE A 62 -14.59 4.21 12.40
C ILE A 62 -15.55 3.15 12.95
N HIS A 63 -16.49 2.69 12.13
CA HIS A 63 -17.47 1.67 12.52
C HIS A 63 -16.82 0.29 12.74
N ALA A 64 -16.04 -0.19 11.78
CA ALA A 64 -15.46 -1.53 11.78
C ALA A 64 -14.46 -1.74 12.92
N LEU A 65 -13.71 -0.70 13.27
CA LEU A 65 -12.67 -0.76 14.30
C LEU A 65 -13.10 -0.13 15.64
N GLY A 66 -14.36 0.32 15.76
CA GLY A 66 -14.90 0.87 17.01
C GLY A 66 -14.24 2.18 17.46
N LEU A 67 -13.82 3.04 16.53
CA LEU A 67 -13.03 4.25 16.79
C LEU A 67 -13.88 5.45 17.25
N TRP A 68 -14.95 5.20 18.01
CA TRP A 68 -15.92 6.23 18.41
C TRP A 68 -15.33 7.31 19.32
N GLY A 69 -14.23 6.99 20.01
CA GLY A 69 -13.47 7.93 20.84
C GLY A 69 -12.54 8.85 20.06
N PHE A 70 -12.42 8.69 18.73
CA PHE A 70 -11.59 9.57 17.91
C PHE A 70 -12.17 10.98 17.86
N ASP A 71 -11.28 11.96 18.03
CA ASP A 71 -11.62 13.36 17.94
C ASP A 71 -11.60 13.80 16.48
N ARG A 72 -12.78 14.06 15.91
CA ARG A 72 -12.94 14.45 14.50
C ARG A 72 -12.29 15.78 14.13
N SER A 73 -11.91 16.61 15.11
CA SER A 73 -11.19 17.86 14.85
C SER A 73 -9.69 17.65 14.63
N ARG A 74 -9.19 16.44 14.89
CA ARG A 74 -7.77 16.10 14.82
C ARG A 74 -7.47 15.23 13.59
N PRO A 75 -6.25 15.37 13.02
CA PRO A 75 -5.81 14.46 11.97
C PRO A 75 -5.70 13.02 12.51
N THR A 76 -5.90 12.05 11.62
CA THR A 76 -5.66 10.63 11.92
C THR A 76 -4.33 10.17 11.37
N VAL A 77 -3.51 9.55 12.21
CA VAL A 77 -2.23 8.95 11.85
C VAL A 77 -2.38 7.43 11.77
N HIS A 78 -2.07 6.85 10.62
CA HIS A 78 -1.90 5.41 10.53
C HIS A 78 -0.41 5.05 10.68
N VAL A 79 -0.10 4.18 11.63
CA VAL A 79 1.26 3.69 11.86
C VAL A 79 1.32 2.22 11.45
N THR A 80 2.28 1.86 10.59
CA THR A 80 2.46 0.46 10.18
C THR A 80 3.91 0.10 9.86
N GLY A 81 4.37 -1.02 10.38
CA GLY A 81 5.61 -1.67 9.97
C GLY A 81 5.48 -2.62 8.76
N GLY A 82 4.25 -2.80 8.25
CA GLY A 82 3.86 -3.94 7.43
C GLY A 82 3.15 -5.02 8.25
N ALA A 83 2.85 -6.16 7.64
CA ALA A 83 2.02 -7.21 8.26
C ALA A 83 2.60 -7.79 9.56
N GLN A 84 3.94 -7.89 9.64
CA GLN A 84 4.64 -8.38 10.84
C GLN A 84 4.94 -7.27 11.85
N GLY A 85 4.55 -6.02 11.55
CA GLY A 85 4.95 -4.87 12.34
C GLY A 85 6.43 -4.53 12.21
N SER A 86 6.89 -3.62 13.08
CA SER A 86 8.28 -3.18 13.09
C SER A 86 8.67 -2.68 14.47
N GLN A 87 9.50 -3.45 15.17
CA GLN A 87 10.02 -3.07 16.50
C GLN A 87 10.55 -1.64 16.54
N GLN A 88 11.37 -1.23 15.56
CA GLN A 88 11.91 0.13 15.49
C GLN A 88 10.82 1.22 15.43
N ILE A 89 9.75 0.99 14.65
CA ILE A 89 8.67 1.98 14.51
C ILE A 89 7.83 1.98 15.78
N ASN A 90 7.52 0.79 16.29
CA ASN A 90 6.75 0.60 17.51
C ASN A 90 7.41 1.30 18.70
N GLU A 91 8.73 1.19 18.84
CA GLU A 91 9.51 1.85 19.89
C GLU A 91 9.47 3.37 19.73
N LEU A 92 9.81 3.90 18.55
CA LEU A 92 9.77 5.35 18.28
C LEU A 92 8.40 5.97 18.58
N VAL A 93 7.33 5.32 18.11
CA VAL A 93 5.95 5.79 18.32
C VAL A 93 5.55 5.67 19.80
N SER A 94 6.00 4.63 20.51
CA SER A 94 5.72 4.49 21.95
C SER A 94 6.33 5.63 22.76
N GLU A 95 7.57 6.02 22.46
CA GLU A 95 8.27 7.08 23.19
C GLU A 95 7.59 8.45 23.02
N ILE A 96 7.03 8.74 21.84
CA ILE A 96 6.33 10.00 21.58
C ILE A 96 4.81 9.91 21.77
N LEU A 97 4.27 8.75 22.20
CA LEU A 97 2.84 8.46 22.13
C LEU A 97 1.97 9.49 22.87
N PRO A 98 2.29 9.93 24.11
CA PRO A 98 1.49 10.96 24.79
C PRO A 98 1.43 12.27 24.01
N TRP A 99 2.57 12.71 23.46
CA TRP A 99 2.63 13.90 22.62
C TRP A 99 1.80 13.71 21.35
N LEU A 100 1.94 12.56 20.67
CA LEU A 100 1.23 12.26 19.44
C LEU A 100 -0.29 12.26 19.64
N LEU A 101 -0.79 11.62 20.70
CA LEU A 101 -2.21 11.60 21.06
C LEU A 101 -2.74 12.96 21.55
N GLY A 102 -1.85 13.86 21.96
CA GLY A 102 -2.16 15.26 22.20
C GLY A 102 -2.41 16.07 20.92
N HIS A 103 -2.07 15.54 19.75
CA HIS A 103 -2.16 16.22 18.45
C HIS A 103 -3.00 15.47 17.40
N ALA A 104 -3.15 14.15 17.52
CA ALA A 104 -3.78 13.30 16.51
C ALA A 104 -4.58 12.14 17.11
N ASN A 105 -5.43 11.52 16.28
CA ASN A 105 -5.90 10.16 16.49
C ASN A 105 -4.90 9.18 15.88
N VAL A 106 -4.76 7.96 16.42
CA VAL A 106 -3.73 7.03 15.98
C VAL A 106 -4.30 5.62 15.80
N VAL A 107 -4.15 5.07 14.60
CA VAL A 107 -4.36 3.64 14.29
C VAL A 107 -3.01 2.98 14.07
N HIS A 108 -2.55 2.19 15.05
CA HIS A 108 -1.22 1.59 15.07
C HIS A 108 -1.29 0.07 14.81
N GLN A 109 -1.00 -0.30 13.56
CA GLN A 109 -0.74 -1.68 13.17
C GLN A 109 0.69 -2.06 13.57
N CYS A 110 0.82 -2.63 14.76
CA CYS A 110 2.11 -2.85 15.40
C CYS A 110 2.73 -4.23 15.11
N GLY A 111 2.01 -5.15 14.47
CA GLY A 111 2.40 -6.54 14.30
C GLY A 111 1.91 -7.44 15.44
N PRO A 112 1.44 -8.66 15.17
CA PRO A 112 0.84 -9.53 16.18
C PRO A 112 1.72 -9.80 17.40
N SER A 113 3.04 -9.95 17.20
CA SER A 113 4.01 -10.21 18.26
C SER A 113 4.27 -9.03 19.20
N HIS A 114 3.78 -7.83 18.87
CA HIS A 114 4.02 -6.60 19.63
C HIS A 114 2.76 -6.06 20.31
N GLU A 115 1.59 -6.57 19.94
CA GLU A 115 0.30 -6.00 20.29
C GLU A 115 0.04 -5.96 21.79
N GLU A 116 0.25 -7.08 22.49
CA GLU A 116 0.01 -7.19 23.93
C GLU A 116 0.84 -6.18 24.72
N ARG A 117 2.16 -6.18 24.52
CA ARG A 117 3.10 -5.26 25.17
C ARG A 117 2.73 -3.78 24.94
N LEU A 118 2.30 -3.43 23.73
CA LEU A 118 1.94 -2.05 23.41
C LEU A 118 0.57 -1.67 23.97
N ARG A 119 -0.37 -2.62 24.07
CA ARG A 119 -1.65 -2.43 24.74
C ARG A 119 -1.47 -2.18 26.23
N GLU A 120 -0.61 -2.94 26.89
CA GLU A 120 -0.26 -2.74 28.31
C GLU A 120 0.36 -1.36 28.54
N ARG A 121 1.31 -0.95 27.69
CA ARG A 121 1.90 0.40 27.74
C ARG A 121 0.85 1.50 27.55
N ALA A 122 -0.14 1.29 26.69
CA ALA A 122 -1.21 2.27 26.49
C ALA A 122 -2.24 2.30 27.62
N ALA A 123 -2.37 1.21 28.39
CA ALA A 123 -3.38 1.10 29.44
C ALA A 123 -3.18 2.12 30.58
N VAL A 124 -1.94 2.55 30.81
CA VAL A 124 -1.59 3.55 31.84
C VAL A 124 -1.77 5.01 31.39
N LEU A 125 -2.13 5.24 30.12
CA LEU A 125 -2.41 6.58 29.62
C LEU A 125 -3.72 7.12 30.22
N PRO A 126 -3.82 8.45 30.44
CA PRO A 126 -5.09 9.10 30.75
C PRO A 126 -6.17 8.72 29.75
N GLU A 127 -7.40 8.51 30.23
CA GLU A 127 -8.52 8.03 29.41
C GLU A 127 -8.75 8.88 28.15
N HIS A 128 -8.68 10.21 28.30
CA HIS A 128 -8.87 11.13 27.18
C HIS A 128 -7.81 11.00 26.08
N LEU A 129 -6.61 10.48 26.37
CA LEU A 129 -5.59 10.15 25.35
C LEU A 129 -5.83 8.74 24.82
N ARG A 130 -6.09 7.79 25.72
CA ARG A 130 -6.31 6.38 25.40
C ARG A 130 -7.46 6.18 24.42
N SER A 131 -8.54 6.96 24.54
CA SER A 131 -9.69 6.91 23.63
C SER A 131 -9.38 7.28 22.16
N ARG A 132 -8.25 7.96 21.92
CA ARG A 132 -7.76 8.33 20.58
C ARG A 132 -6.74 7.34 20.00
N TYR A 133 -6.46 6.24 20.68
CA TYR A 133 -5.45 5.26 20.29
C TYR A 133 -6.04 3.88 20.06
N LEU A 134 -5.95 3.39 18.81
CA LEU A 134 -6.11 1.98 18.51
C LEU A 134 -4.73 1.36 18.29
N VAL A 135 -4.39 0.36 19.09
CA VAL A 135 -3.27 -0.56 18.83
C VAL A 135 -3.81 -1.93 18.46
N THR A 136 -3.34 -2.46 17.34
CA THR A 136 -3.72 -3.77 16.82
C THR A 136 -2.54 -4.44 16.14
N GLY A 137 -2.49 -5.77 16.13
CA GLY A 137 -1.44 -6.53 15.46
C GLY A 137 -1.55 -6.44 13.94
N PHE A 138 -2.77 -6.37 13.41
CA PHE A 138 -3.02 -6.40 11.97
C PHE A 138 -4.30 -5.65 11.58
N VAL A 139 -4.24 -4.83 10.54
CA VAL A 139 -5.42 -4.25 9.87
C VAL A 139 -5.66 -5.06 8.60
N GLY A 140 -6.79 -5.77 8.54
CA GLY A 140 -7.06 -6.74 7.50
C GLY A 140 -7.93 -6.14 6.39
N PRO A 141 -9.17 -6.63 6.19
CA PRO A 141 -10.10 -6.11 5.19
C PRO A 141 -10.36 -4.60 5.29
N GLU A 142 -10.17 -4.02 6.47
CA GLU A 142 -10.40 -2.61 6.77
C GLU A 142 -9.28 -1.70 6.26
N LEU A 143 -8.16 -2.24 5.77
CA LEU A 143 -6.99 -1.45 5.36
C LEU A 143 -7.32 -0.34 4.35
N PRO A 144 -8.14 -0.56 3.30
CA PRO A 144 -8.56 0.52 2.41
C PRO A 144 -9.24 1.67 3.17
N ASP A 145 -10.14 1.33 4.10
CA ASP A 145 -10.90 2.31 4.88
C ASP A 145 -10.00 3.05 5.89
N VAL A 146 -9.03 2.36 6.50
CA VAL A 146 -8.03 2.97 7.39
C VAL A 146 -7.11 3.92 6.62
N LEU A 147 -6.66 3.53 5.43
CA LEU A 147 -5.89 4.41 4.56
C LEU A 147 -6.73 5.60 4.08
N ALA A 148 -8.04 5.40 3.88
CA ALA A 148 -8.95 6.49 3.55
C ALA A 148 -9.13 7.48 4.70
N LEU A 149 -9.21 6.98 5.94
CA LEU A 149 -9.31 7.75 7.17
C LEU A 149 -8.01 8.52 7.51
N ALA A 150 -6.84 7.96 7.18
CA ALA A 150 -5.56 8.53 7.58
C ALA A 150 -5.19 9.82 6.82
N ASP A 151 -4.87 10.88 7.56
CA ASP A 151 -4.28 12.11 7.04
C ASP A 151 -2.77 11.97 6.81
N VAL A 152 -2.11 11.23 7.68
CA VAL A 152 -0.66 10.99 7.66
C VAL A 152 -0.39 9.51 7.91
N VAL A 153 0.57 8.94 7.17
CA VAL A 153 1.01 7.55 7.38
C VAL A 153 2.47 7.51 7.84
N ILE A 154 2.75 6.86 8.96
CA ILE A 154 4.11 6.50 9.37
C ILE A 154 4.34 5.05 8.95
N SER A 155 5.30 4.81 8.06
CA SER A 155 5.53 3.45 7.60
C SER A 155 6.96 3.14 7.17
N ARG A 156 7.23 1.85 6.94
CA ARG A 156 8.35 1.43 6.09
C ARG A 156 8.15 1.92 4.66
N SER A 157 9.24 1.95 3.88
CA SER A 157 9.26 2.38 2.47
C SER A 157 9.40 1.20 1.50
N GLY A 158 8.68 0.12 1.77
CA GLY A 158 8.54 -1.02 0.86
C GLY A 158 7.80 -0.62 -0.43
N ALA A 159 8.11 -1.29 -1.55
CA ALA A 159 7.58 -0.92 -2.86
C ALA A 159 6.04 -0.93 -2.94
N GLY A 160 5.39 -1.91 -2.28
CA GLY A 160 3.92 -1.98 -2.20
C GLY A 160 3.31 -0.84 -1.41
N THR A 161 3.84 -0.54 -0.22
CA THR A 161 3.40 0.60 0.59
C THR A 161 3.57 1.92 -0.16
N LEU A 162 4.71 2.12 -0.82
CA LEU A 162 4.90 3.31 -1.66
C LEU A 162 3.87 3.39 -2.78
N ALA A 163 3.59 2.28 -3.47
CA ALA A 163 2.61 2.24 -4.54
C ALA A 163 1.22 2.66 -4.05
N GLU A 164 0.79 2.13 -2.91
CA GLU A 164 -0.51 2.42 -2.31
C GLU A 164 -0.61 3.89 -1.87
N LEU A 165 0.37 4.37 -1.11
CA LEU A 165 0.34 5.74 -0.58
C LEU A 165 0.47 6.79 -1.69
N THR A 166 1.27 6.53 -2.72
CA THR A 166 1.36 7.43 -3.88
C THR A 166 0.11 7.37 -4.76
N ALA A 167 -0.52 6.20 -4.93
CA ALA A 167 -1.80 6.11 -5.65
C ALA A 167 -2.94 6.84 -4.92
N LEU A 168 -2.95 6.81 -3.59
CA LEU A 168 -3.92 7.51 -2.76
C LEU A 168 -3.58 8.99 -2.51
N GLY A 169 -2.37 9.43 -2.86
CA GLY A 169 -1.90 10.77 -2.53
C GLY A 169 -1.84 11.03 -1.02
N ARG A 170 -1.29 10.10 -0.23
CA ARG A 170 -1.19 10.25 1.23
C ARG A 170 0.12 10.90 1.63
N ALA A 171 0.05 11.86 2.55
CA ALA A 171 1.24 12.38 3.21
C ALA A 171 1.86 11.29 4.09
N ALA A 172 3.17 11.07 3.97
CA ALA A 172 3.84 9.98 4.64
C ALA A 172 5.17 10.38 5.27
N VAL A 173 5.48 9.78 6.41
CA VAL A 173 6.81 9.77 7.04
C VAL A 173 7.36 8.35 6.92
N PHE A 174 8.39 8.18 6.10
CA PHE A 174 9.02 6.89 5.87
C PHE A 174 10.20 6.67 6.81
N ILE A 175 10.23 5.51 7.47
CA ILE A 175 11.35 5.01 8.28
C ILE A 175 11.86 3.73 7.60
N PRO A 176 12.85 3.78 6.69
CA PRO A 176 13.31 2.63 5.93
C PRO A 176 13.84 1.49 6.80
N LEU A 177 13.62 0.24 6.37
CA LEU A 177 14.27 -0.91 6.98
C LEU A 177 15.77 -0.91 6.64
N ALA A 178 16.60 -0.70 7.65
CA ALA A 178 18.07 -0.61 7.50
C ALA A 178 18.69 -1.89 6.90
N THR A 179 18.09 -3.05 7.14
CA THR A 179 18.56 -4.36 6.63
C THR A 179 17.92 -4.75 5.29
N SER A 180 17.23 -3.83 4.61
CA SER A 180 16.67 -4.12 3.28
C SER A 180 17.77 -4.44 2.27
N ALA A 181 17.53 -5.45 1.44
CA ALA A 181 18.47 -5.85 0.39
C ALA A 181 18.83 -4.65 -0.49
N GLY A 182 20.12 -4.44 -0.73
CA GLY A 182 20.61 -3.33 -1.56
C GLY A 182 20.23 -1.92 -1.08
N ASN A 183 19.82 -1.76 0.19
CA ASN A 183 19.26 -0.52 0.75
C ASN A 183 18.06 0.00 -0.05
N GLU A 184 17.28 -0.88 -0.68
CA GLU A 184 16.17 -0.50 -1.57
C GLU A 184 15.14 0.40 -0.87
N GLN A 185 14.83 0.13 0.40
CA GLN A 185 13.87 0.96 1.15
C GLN A 185 14.41 2.38 1.39
N GLU A 186 15.70 2.54 1.64
CA GLU A 186 16.31 3.87 1.80
C GLU A 186 16.23 4.65 0.49
N HIS A 187 16.62 4.02 -0.62
CA HIS A 187 16.56 4.66 -1.95
C HIS A 187 15.13 5.07 -2.32
N ASN A 188 14.17 4.19 -2.05
CA ASN A 188 12.75 4.42 -2.25
C ASN A 188 12.24 5.63 -1.45
N ALA A 189 12.55 5.70 -0.15
CA ALA A 189 12.16 6.82 0.70
C ALA A 189 12.83 8.13 0.26
N ARG A 190 14.13 8.09 -0.03
CA ARG A 190 14.90 9.25 -0.49
C ARG A 190 14.35 9.79 -1.81
N HIS A 191 13.99 8.92 -2.75
CA HIS A 191 13.41 9.35 -4.04
C HIS A 191 12.15 10.20 -3.87
N LEU A 192 11.24 9.81 -2.97
CA LEU A 192 10.03 10.59 -2.71
C LEU A 192 10.31 11.83 -1.85
N ALA A 193 11.23 11.75 -0.91
CA ALA A 193 11.63 12.90 -0.09
C ALA A 193 12.27 14.01 -0.94
N ASP A 194 13.18 13.66 -1.85
CA ASP A 194 13.83 14.60 -2.78
C ASP A 194 12.81 15.29 -3.70
N ALA A 195 11.70 14.62 -4.03
CA ALA A 195 10.59 15.19 -4.79
C ALA A 195 9.62 16.03 -3.94
N GLY A 196 9.80 16.08 -2.61
CA GLY A 196 8.87 16.67 -1.66
C GLY A 196 7.54 15.91 -1.54
N ALA A 197 7.50 14.65 -2.00
CA ALA A 197 6.33 13.79 -1.99
C ALA A 197 6.18 12.96 -0.70
N ALA A 198 7.17 13.00 0.19
CA ALA A 198 7.12 12.41 1.52
C ALA A 198 8.20 13.04 2.42
N VAL A 199 8.16 12.72 3.71
CA VAL A 199 9.30 12.93 4.62
C VAL A 199 10.00 11.59 4.83
N ALA A 200 11.33 11.57 4.89
CA ALA A 200 12.11 10.36 5.11
C ALA A 200 13.06 10.51 6.30
N LEU A 201 12.96 9.57 7.24
CA LEU A 201 13.83 9.44 8.41
C LEU A 201 14.83 8.31 8.16
N LEU A 202 15.98 8.69 7.61
CA LEU A 202 17.01 7.75 7.16
C LEU A 202 17.98 7.37 8.30
N GLY A 203 18.64 6.22 8.17
CA GLY A 203 19.56 5.73 9.18
C GLY A 203 18.86 5.24 10.45
N ARG A 204 19.26 5.77 11.62
CA ARG A 204 18.71 5.42 12.93
C ARG A 204 18.01 6.65 13.54
N PRO A 205 16.73 6.90 13.21
CA PRO A 205 16.01 8.01 13.80
C PRO A 205 15.83 7.83 15.31
N ALA A 206 15.76 8.95 16.01
CA ALA A 206 15.43 9.06 17.42
C ALA A 206 13.98 9.57 17.60
N PRO A 207 13.36 9.40 18.79
CA PRO A 207 12.00 9.89 19.06
C PRO A 207 11.77 11.35 18.66
N ASP A 208 12.68 12.25 19.06
CA ASP A 208 12.58 13.69 18.73
C ASP A 208 12.60 13.94 17.23
N THR A 209 13.42 13.18 16.47
CA THR A 209 13.45 13.32 15.00
C THR A 209 12.15 12.88 14.35
N LEU A 210 11.43 11.90 14.93
CA LEU A 210 10.10 11.53 14.47
C LEU A 210 9.09 12.62 14.79
N GLN A 211 9.15 13.18 16.00
CA GLN A 211 8.29 14.28 16.43
C GLN A 211 8.45 15.50 15.52
N ASP A 212 9.69 15.91 15.23
CA ASP A 212 10.01 17.03 14.34
C ASP A 212 9.53 16.80 12.90
N ALA A 213 9.62 15.56 12.41
CA ALA A 213 9.17 15.19 11.08
C ALA A 213 7.64 15.20 10.95
N ILE A 214 6.92 14.70 11.97
CA ILE A 214 5.46 14.56 11.91
C ILE A 214 4.72 15.81 12.36
N GLY A 215 5.27 16.59 13.30
CA GLY A 215 4.61 17.78 13.88
C GLY A 215 4.08 18.77 12.85
N PRO A 216 4.87 19.19 11.84
CA PRO A 216 4.38 20.05 10.76
C PRO A 216 3.24 19.42 9.96
N LEU A 217 3.23 18.09 9.79
CA LEU A 217 2.13 17.41 9.10
C LEU A 217 0.86 17.41 9.95
N LEU A 218 0.95 17.31 11.27
CA LEU A 218 -0.23 17.35 12.13
C LEU A 218 -0.86 18.75 12.22
N THR A 219 -0.02 19.79 12.18
CA THR A 219 -0.43 21.18 12.46
C THR A 219 -0.70 22.02 11.21
N ASP A 220 -0.17 21.64 10.05
CA ASP A 220 -0.33 22.38 8.80
C ASP A 220 -1.05 21.53 7.72
N PRO A 221 -2.38 21.70 7.56
CA PRO A 221 -3.15 21.05 6.51
C PRO A 221 -2.70 21.40 5.09
N ALA A 222 -2.20 22.62 4.86
CA ALA A 222 -1.74 23.04 3.53
C ALA A 222 -0.45 22.31 3.15
N ARG A 223 0.47 22.13 4.10
CA ARG A 223 1.66 21.30 3.91
C ARG A 223 1.33 19.84 3.65
N ARG A 224 0.37 19.25 4.40
CA ARG A 224 -0.12 17.89 4.10
C ARG A 224 -0.66 17.80 2.67
N ALA A 225 -1.47 18.77 2.26
CA ALA A 225 -2.07 18.79 0.93
C ALA A 225 -1.03 18.94 -0.20
N ASP A 226 0.03 19.72 -0.01
CA ASP A 226 1.13 19.82 -0.98
C ASP A 226 1.88 18.48 -1.13
N ILE A 227 2.25 17.85 -0.02
CA ILE A 227 2.92 16.54 -0.02
C ILE A 227 2.02 15.49 -0.67
N ALA A 228 0.75 15.44 -0.29
CA ALA A 228 -0.27 14.55 -0.86
C ALA A 228 -0.37 14.69 -2.39
N ARG A 229 -0.44 15.93 -2.90
CA ARG A 229 -0.49 16.21 -4.34
C ARG A 229 0.78 15.74 -5.06
N ARG A 230 1.97 15.98 -4.48
CA ARG A 230 3.24 15.51 -5.05
C ARG A 230 3.34 13.99 -5.03
N ALA A 231 2.89 13.34 -3.96
CA ALA A 231 2.79 11.89 -3.86
C ALA A 231 1.90 11.30 -4.95
N ALA A 232 0.74 11.90 -5.21
CA ALA A 232 -0.16 11.50 -6.30
C ALA A 232 0.49 11.55 -7.69
N GLY A 233 1.40 12.51 -7.91
CA GLY A 233 2.22 12.60 -9.13
C GLY A 233 3.15 11.40 -9.37
N HIS A 234 3.49 10.66 -8.31
CA HIS A 234 4.31 9.45 -8.40
C HIS A 234 3.49 8.16 -8.48
N GLY A 235 2.17 8.22 -8.25
CA GLY A 235 1.25 7.09 -8.40
C GLY A 235 0.92 6.77 -9.86
N PRO A 236 0.18 5.67 -10.14
CA PRO A 236 -0.19 5.28 -11.50
C PRO A 236 -1.02 6.32 -12.27
N ALA A 237 -1.90 7.04 -11.57
CA ALA A 237 -2.81 8.03 -12.16
C ALA A 237 -2.12 9.34 -12.55
N GLY A 238 -1.12 9.80 -11.77
CA GLY A 238 -0.35 11.01 -12.05
C GLY A 238 0.60 10.91 -13.26
N ARG A 239 0.81 9.68 -13.78
CA ARG A 239 1.79 9.38 -14.85
C ARG A 239 1.18 9.26 -16.24
N ARG A 240 -0.11 9.59 -16.44
CA ARG A 240 -0.69 9.74 -17.79
C ARG A 240 -0.02 10.92 -18.50
N ARG A 241 1.09 10.69 -19.22
CA ARG A 241 1.56 11.65 -20.23
C ARG A 241 0.47 11.80 -21.31
N PRO A 242 0.19 13.01 -21.81
CA PRO A 242 -0.52 13.15 -23.08
C PRO A 242 0.32 12.42 -24.13
N SER A 243 -0.30 11.52 -24.88
CA SER A 243 0.31 10.89 -26.04
C SER A 243 0.92 11.98 -26.91
N ARG A 244 2.25 12.09 -26.97
CA ARG A 244 2.92 12.87 -28.01
C ARG A 244 2.54 12.23 -29.33
N GLY A 245 1.55 12.80 -30.00
CA GLY A 245 1.32 12.55 -31.41
C GLY A 245 2.63 12.81 -32.14
N ARG A 246 3.13 11.82 -32.87
CA ARG A 246 4.19 12.04 -33.86
C ARG A 246 3.62 12.99 -34.90
N VAL A 247 3.95 14.27 -34.79
CA VAL A 247 3.86 15.16 -35.95
C VAL A 247 4.99 14.75 -36.86
N ALA A 248 4.64 14.05 -37.94
CA ALA A 248 5.52 13.90 -39.08
C ALA A 248 5.75 15.30 -39.65
N VAL A 249 6.97 15.81 -39.53
CA VAL A 249 7.39 17.02 -40.25
C VAL A 249 7.62 16.59 -41.70
N GLY A 250 6.58 16.74 -42.51
CA GLY A 250 6.68 16.71 -43.97
C GLY A 250 7.16 18.07 -44.46
N SER A 251 8.32 18.08 -45.11
CA SER A 251 8.86 19.21 -45.86
C SER A 251 8.04 19.44 -47.15
N GLY A 252 7.49 20.64 -47.32
CA GLY A 252 6.84 21.09 -48.56
C GLY A 252 6.32 22.53 -48.42
N PRO A 253 6.52 23.42 -49.42
CA PRO A 253 6.53 24.86 -49.21
C PRO A 253 5.15 25.54 -49.18
N LEU A 254 5.17 26.74 -48.61
CA LEU A 254 4.09 27.72 -48.47
C LEU A 254 3.46 28.07 -49.83
N ASP A 255 2.13 28.07 -49.88
CA ASP A 255 1.32 28.92 -50.77
C ASP A 255 -0.08 29.08 -50.16
N GLU A 256 -0.45 30.30 -49.79
CA GLU A 256 -1.86 30.74 -49.66
C GLU A 256 -2.37 31.13 -51.06
N PRO A 257 -3.66 30.93 -51.39
CA PRO A 257 -4.58 32.07 -51.24
C PRO A 257 -6.07 31.76 -50.99
N SER A 258 -6.69 32.72 -50.28
CA SER A 258 -8.01 33.33 -50.53
C SER A 258 -9.32 32.52 -50.51
N ALA A 259 -10.30 33.13 -49.83
CA ALA A 259 -11.70 32.79 -49.78
C ALA A 259 -12.41 32.89 -51.15
N ARG A 260 -13.30 31.93 -51.44
CA ARG A 260 -14.72 32.15 -51.77
C ARG A 260 -15.41 30.83 -52.16
N ASP A 261 -16.70 30.83 -51.81
CA ASP A 261 -17.83 30.26 -52.53
C ASP A 261 -18.49 28.95 -52.08
N ALA A 262 -19.81 29.06 -52.12
CA ALA A 262 -20.80 28.19 -51.56
C ALA A 262 -21.29 27.16 -52.57
N SER A 263 -22.03 26.19 -52.03
CA SER A 263 -23.01 25.34 -52.71
C SER A 263 -22.45 24.25 -53.65
N THR A 264 -22.61 23.00 -53.25
CA THR A 264 -23.64 22.13 -53.87
C THR A 264 -23.75 20.78 -53.18
N ARG A 265 -25.00 20.32 -53.12
CA ARG A 265 -25.54 19.04 -52.64
C ARG A 265 -24.70 17.82 -53.06
N ARG A 266 -24.66 16.82 -52.17
CA ARG A 266 -25.33 15.51 -52.39
C ARG A 266 -25.39 14.69 -51.11
N ARG A 267 -26.61 14.36 -50.70
CA ARG A 267 -26.91 13.26 -49.76
C ARG A 267 -26.45 11.96 -50.41
N ARG A 268 -25.60 11.19 -49.70
CA ARG A 268 -25.47 9.76 -49.92
C ARG A 268 -25.45 9.09 -48.56
N ALA A 269 -26.45 8.25 -48.35
CA ALA A 269 -26.57 7.36 -47.21
C ALA A 269 -25.38 6.41 -47.17
N THR A 270 -24.71 6.31 -46.02
CA THR A 270 -23.76 5.25 -45.72
C THR A 270 -24.28 4.45 -44.52
N ARG A 271 -24.21 3.13 -44.71
CA ARG A 271 -24.71 2.05 -43.85
C ARG A 271 -24.08 2.11 -42.45
N PRO A 272 -24.77 1.59 -41.41
CA PRO A 272 -24.16 1.42 -40.10
C PRO A 272 -22.98 0.44 -40.19
N ALA A 273 -21.85 0.84 -39.60
CA ALA A 273 -20.69 -0.02 -39.41
C ALA A 273 -21.00 -1.10 -38.35
N PRO A 274 -20.44 -2.32 -38.48
CA PRO A 274 -20.71 -3.40 -37.55
C PRO A 274 -20.07 -3.13 -36.19
N ALA A 275 -20.80 -3.46 -35.13
CA ALA A 275 -20.27 -3.58 -33.78
C ALA A 275 -19.22 -4.70 -33.75
N GLY A 276 -17.97 -4.32 -33.48
CA GLY A 276 -16.85 -5.26 -33.45
C GLY A 276 -15.70 -4.75 -32.58
N GLN A 277 -15.52 -5.43 -31.45
CA GLN A 277 -14.27 -5.54 -30.68
C GLN A 277 -13.76 -4.31 -29.95
N ALA A 278 -14.36 -4.05 -28.78
CA ALA A 278 -13.70 -3.41 -27.65
C ALA A 278 -13.94 -4.25 -26.38
N ALA A 279 -13.48 -5.51 -26.40
CA ALA A 279 -13.44 -6.38 -25.21
C ALA A 279 -12.54 -7.59 -25.49
N SER A 280 -11.22 -7.42 -25.44
CA SER A 280 -10.30 -8.52 -25.15
C SER A 280 -8.90 -7.98 -24.87
N TYR A 281 -8.64 -7.61 -23.62
CA TYR A 281 -7.26 -7.54 -23.12
C TYR A 281 -7.13 -7.92 -21.63
N LEU A 282 -8.19 -8.51 -21.05
CA LEU A 282 -8.20 -8.99 -19.65
C LEU A 282 -8.23 -10.53 -19.54
N ALA A 283 -8.19 -11.27 -20.66
CA ALA A 283 -8.28 -12.73 -20.66
C ALA A 283 -6.98 -13.49 -21.03
N ALA A 284 -5.84 -12.79 -21.17
CA ALA A 284 -4.58 -13.40 -21.63
C ALA A 284 -3.54 -13.65 -20.50
N VAL A 285 -3.96 -13.68 -19.23
CA VAL A 285 -3.07 -13.96 -18.09
C VAL A 285 -3.48 -15.23 -17.31
N PHE A 286 -4.65 -15.83 -17.59
CA PHE A 286 -5.07 -17.10 -16.99
C PHE A 286 -5.57 -18.05 -18.06
N GLY A 287 -4.69 -18.91 -18.58
CA GLY A 287 -5.08 -19.82 -19.64
C GLY A 287 -3.97 -20.74 -20.15
N VAL A 288 -3.15 -21.31 -19.27
CA VAL A 288 -2.35 -22.50 -19.60
C VAL A 288 -2.26 -23.35 -18.33
N PHE A 289 -3.05 -24.42 -18.28
CA PHE A 289 -2.71 -25.76 -17.79
C PHE A 289 -4.01 -26.51 -17.50
N GLY A 290 -4.38 -27.41 -18.41
CA GLY A 290 -5.48 -28.33 -18.22
C GLY A 290 -5.57 -29.30 -19.38
N GLN A 291 -4.82 -30.40 -19.31
CA GLN A 291 -5.16 -31.72 -19.88
C GLN A 291 -4.30 -32.80 -19.20
N GLU A 292 -4.99 -33.71 -18.52
CA GLU A 292 -4.80 -35.18 -18.44
C GLU A 292 -3.49 -35.84 -17.92
N GLY A 293 -3.65 -36.58 -16.81
CA GLY A 293 -3.51 -38.05 -16.80
C GLY A 293 -2.16 -38.70 -16.46
N THR A 294 -1.97 -39.14 -15.21
CA THR A 294 -1.81 -40.55 -14.75
C THR A 294 -1.10 -40.65 -13.38
N PRO A 295 -1.46 -41.63 -12.52
CA PRO A 295 -1.01 -41.68 -11.13
C PRO A 295 0.31 -42.45 -11.01
N ASN A 296 1.27 -41.91 -10.25
CA ASN A 296 2.44 -42.67 -9.85
C ASN A 296 2.55 -42.70 -8.32
N HIS A 297 2.54 -43.92 -7.80
CA HIS A 297 2.79 -44.27 -6.42
C HIS A 297 4.15 -43.75 -5.94
N PHE A 298 4.15 -42.96 -4.86
CA PHE A 298 5.29 -42.86 -3.95
C PHE A 298 4.76 -42.59 -2.53
N ARG A 299 4.92 -43.58 -1.63
CA ARG A 299 4.86 -43.36 -0.17
C ARG A 299 6.16 -42.68 0.26
N PRO A 300 6.14 -41.85 1.31
CA PRO A 300 6.89 -42.26 2.50
C PRO A 300 6.27 -41.88 3.86
N ASN A 301 6.46 -42.82 4.79
CA ASN A 301 6.67 -42.69 6.24
C ASN A 301 5.58 -42.05 7.12
N GLU A 302 4.71 -42.94 7.62
CA GLU A 302 4.09 -42.83 8.93
C GLU A 302 5.16 -42.90 10.03
N VAL A 303 5.22 -41.88 10.88
CA VAL A 303 5.74 -42.00 12.24
C VAL A 303 4.53 -41.96 13.15
N LEU A 304 4.12 -43.14 13.61
CA LEU A 304 3.11 -43.35 14.64
C LEU A 304 3.73 -43.01 16.00
N LEU A 305 3.15 -42.04 16.70
CA LEU A 305 3.33 -41.88 18.15
C LEU A 305 1.99 -42.24 18.79
N GLU A 306 1.96 -43.42 19.42
CA GLU A 306 0.89 -43.87 20.32
C GLU A 306 0.94 -43.07 21.64
N PRO A 307 -0.20 -42.77 22.28
CA PRO A 307 -0.24 -42.02 23.53
C PRO A 307 -0.10 -42.93 24.76
N GLU A 308 0.76 -42.56 25.70
CA GLU A 308 0.77 -43.17 27.04
C GLU A 308 -0.49 -42.76 27.84
N GLN A 309 -1.12 -43.76 28.46
CA GLN A 309 -2.23 -43.59 29.39
C GLN A 309 -1.72 -43.30 30.81
N GLY A 310 -2.37 -42.36 31.50
CA GLY A 310 -2.21 -42.18 32.93
C GLY A 310 -3.17 -41.16 33.57
N SER A 311 -4.22 -41.69 34.22
CA SER A 311 -4.95 -41.13 35.38
C SER A 311 -6.05 -40.05 35.21
N ALA A 312 -7.29 -40.54 35.36
CA ALA A 312 -8.58 -39.89 35.73
C ALA A 312 -8.50 -38.99 37.00
N ALA A 313 -9.40 -38.06 37.38
CA ALA A 313 -10.65 -37.38 36.92
C ALA A 313 -10.90 -36.20 37.95
N PRO A 314 -12.08 -35.52 38.15
CA PRO A 314 -13.36 -35.46 37.41
C PRO A 314 -14.01 -34.04 37.24
N HIS A 315 -15.09 -34.00 36.45
CA HIS A 315 -16.19 -33.01 36.40
C HIS A 315 -16.11 -31.77 35.47
N GLY A 316 -16.77 -31.89 34.31
CA GLY A 316 -17.32 -30.76 33.55
C GLY A 316 -18.23 -31.26 32.42
N ARG A 317 -19.55 -31.02 32.53
CA ARG A 317 -20.55 -31.43 31.52
C ARG A 317 -20.41 -30.57 30.26
N TRP A 318 -20.49 -31.20 29.09
CA TRP A 318 -20.60 -30.54 27.79
C TRP A 318 -22.06 -30.51 27.32
N CYS A 319 -22.47 -29.44 26.62
CA CYS A 319 -23.71 -29.44 25.82
C CYS A 319 -23.52 -30.31 24.58
N GLN A 320 -24.60 -30.85 24.01
CA GLN A 320 -24.57 -31.81 22.89
C GLN A 320 -24.01 -31.26 21.56
N ASP A 321 -23.60 -29.99 21.49
CA ASP A 321 -23.02 -29.35 20.31
C ASP A 321 -21.54 -28.96 20.47
N GLY A 322 -20.89 -29.32 21.58
CA GLY A 322 -19.43 -29.15 21.76
C GLY A 322 -18.97 -27.71 22.00
N SER A 323 -19.87 -26.77 22.30
CA SER A 323 -19.50 -25.39 22.66
C SER A 323 -19.27 -25.22 24.18
N PRO A 324 -18.32 -24.34 24.61
CA PRO A 324 -18.06 -24.12 26.04
C PRO A 324 -19.19 -23.32 26.72
N TYR A 325 -19.66 -23.82 27.87
CA TYR A 325 -20.72 -23.21 28.67
C TYR A 325 -20.18 -22.06 29.53
N TRP A 326 -20.57 -20.82 29.23
CA TRP A 326 -20.22 -19.64 30.05
C TRP A 326 -21.29 -19.40 31.13
N ARG A 327 -20.92 -19.51 32.42
CA ARG A 327 -21.79 -19.03 33.51
C ARG A 327 -21.73 -17.49 33.61
N PRO A 328 -22.85 -16.79 33.76
CA PRO A 328 -22.82 -15.37 34.10
C PRO A 328 -22.26 -15.19 35.52
N ARG A 329 -21.31 -14.26 35.70
CA ARG A 329 -20.85 -13.83 37.03
C ARG A 329 -21.92 -12.95 37.70
N PRO A 330 -22.18 -13.09 39.01
CA PRO A 330 -23.07 -12.19 39.71
C PRO A 330 -22.44 -10.79 39.82
N LEU A 331 -23.29 -9.77 39.73
CA LEU A 331 -22.95 -8.37 40.04
C LEU A 331 -22.56 -8.28 41.52
N VAL A 332 -21.38 -7.73 41.81
CA VAL A 332 -20.99 -7.33 43.17
C VAL A 332 -21.53 -5.92 43.42
N PRO A 333 -22.28 -5.65 44.50
CA PRO A 333 -22.72 -4.30 44.84
C PRO A 333 -21.62 -3.53 45.60
N MET A 334 -21.38 -2.29 45.11
CA MET A 334 -20.55 -1.16 45.58
C MET A 334 -19.21 -1.44 46.26
#